data_AF-A0A6N7YZJ5-F1
#
_entry.id   AF-A0A6N7YZJ5-F1
#
_cell.length_a   1.000
_cell.length_b   1.000
_cell.length_c   1.000
_cell.angle_alpha   90.00
_cell.angle_beta   90.00
_cell.angle_gamma   90.00
#
_symmetry.space_group_name_H-M   'P 1'
#
loop_
_entity.id
_entity.type
_entity.pdbx_description
1 polymer ?
#
loop_
_entity_poly.entity_id
_entity_poly.type
_entity_poly.pdbx_seq_one_letter_code
_entity_poly.pdbx_strand_id
1 'polypeptide(L)'
;MEGTAGRRFPPARRGPHRTRALTEFHAFHDREQFTFGPLRAGDVDRCTNMVHYDLRDGLFARIRVGRYRAWSADKRLERRSDR
;
A
#
# COMPACT_ATOMS: atom_id res chain seq x y z
N MET A 1 7.82 38.56 10.57
CA MET A 1 7.04 37.41 10.07
C MET A 1 7.79 36.84 8.87
N GLU A 2 8.68 35.88 9.11
CA GLU A 2 9.47 35.23 8.05
C GLU A 2 8.58 34.24 7.30
N GLY A 3 8.45 34.47 5.98
CA GLY A 3 7.70 33.62 5.08
C GLY A 3 8.33 32.24 4.98
N THR A 4 7.55 31.22 5.27
CA THR A 4 7.91 29.83 5.06
C THR A 4 8.18 29.64 3.57
N ALA A 5 9.45 29.46 3.20
CA ALA A 5 9.85 29.12 1.84
C ALA A 5 9.12 27.83 1.43
N GLY A 6 8.03 27.98 0.67
CA GLY A 6 7.27 26.86 0.14
C GLY A 6 8.23 25.97 -0.63
N ARG A 7 8.36 24.71 -0.20
CA ARG A 7 9.17 23.71 -0.89
C ARG A 7 8.72 23.71 -2.35
N ARG A 8 9.55 24.26 -3.24
CA ARG A 8 9.34 24.16 -4.68
C ARG A 8 9.55 22.71 -5.04
N PHE A 9 8.45 21.98 -5.16
CA PHE A 9 8.48 20.67 -5.78
C PHE A 9 8.98 20.86 -7.22
N PRO A 10 9.97 20.06 -7.67
CA PRO A 10 10.42 20.12 -9.03
C PRO A 10 9.22 19.96 -9.98
N PRO A 11 9.23 20.60 -11.16
CA PRO A 11 8.14 20.48 -12.11
C PRO A 11 7.85 18.99 -12.34
N ALA A 12 6.56 18.62 -12.22
CA ALA A 12 6.13 17.24 -12.33
C ALA A 12 6.69 16.65 -13.63
N ARG A 13 7.58 15.65 -13.50
CA ARG A 13 8.04 14.90 -14.67
C ARG A 13 6.81 14.35 -15.37
N ARG A 14 6.56 14.77 -16.61
CA ARG A 14 5.48 14.20 -17.43
C ARG A 14 5.81 12.72 -17.68
N GLY A 15 5.06 11.83 -17.06
CA GLY A 15 5.22 10.39 -17.21
C GLY A 15 4.58 9.60 -16.06
N PRO A 16 4.38 8.29 -16.22
CA PRO A 16 3.82 7.46 -15.17
C PRO A 16 4.80 7.38 -13.99
N HIS A 17 4.37 7.83 -12.81
CA HIS A 17 5.14 7.67 -11.58
C HIS A 17 4.84 6.30 -10.97
N ARG A 18 5.86 5.69 -10.36
CA ARG A 18 5.73 4.40 -9.66
C ARG A 18 6.40 4.47 -8.31
N THR A 19 5.75 3.95 -7.29
CA THR A 19 6.31 3.79 -5.94
C THR A 19 5.86 2.48 -5.32
N ARG A 20 6.53 2.06 -4.25
CA ARG A 20 6.08 0.94 -3.41
C ARG A 20 5.22 1.49 -2.27
N ALA A 21 4.09 0.86 -2.01
CA ALA A 21 3.25 1.17 -0.86
C ALA A 21 3.16 -0.04 0.06
N LEU A 22 3.38 0.17 1.36
CA LEU A 22 3.09 -0.82 2.39
C LEU A 22 1.59 -0.81 2.64
N THR A 23 0.96 -1.99 2.62
CA THR A 23 -0.48 -2.16 2.80
C THR A 23 -0.74 -3.18 3.90
N GLU A 24 -1.71 -2.88 4.77
CA GLU A 24 -2.18 -3.75 5.84
C GLU A 24 -3.70 -3.95 5.69
N PHE A 25 -4.15 -5.20 5.75
CA PHE A 25 -5.55 -5.58 5.70
C PHE A 25 -5.94 -6.25 7.02
N HIS A 26 -6.98 -5.73 7.67
CA HIS A 26 -7.56 -6.33 8.86
C HIS A 26 -8.86 -7.04 8.49
N ALA A 27 -8.93 -8.34 8.75
CA ALA A 27 -10.13 -9.12 8.51
C ALA A 27 -11.06 -9.02 9.72
N PHE A 28 -12.15 -8.27 9.59
CA PHE A 28 -13.20 -8.25 10.63
C PHE A 28 -14.13 -9.47 10.55
N HIS A 29 -14.18 -10.11 9.37
CA HIS A 29 -14.96 -11.32 9.09
C HIS A 29 -14.17 -12.26 8.19
N ASP A 30 -14.54 -13.53 8.19
CA ASP A 30 -14.00 -14.52 7.27
C ASP A 30 -14.23 -14.11 5.81
N ARG A 31 -13.20 -14.30 4.97
CA ARG A 31 -13.24 -14.00 3.55
C ARG A 31 -12.42 -15.03 2.78
N GLU A 32 -13.11 -16.05 2.26
CA GLU A 32 -12.45 -17.11 1.48
C GLU A 32 -11.95 -16.62 0.12
N GLN A 33 -12.70 -15.70 -0.50
CA GLN A 33 -12.36 -15.09 -1.78
C GLN A 33 -11.70 -13.72 -1.59
N PHE A 34 -10.57 -13.70 -0.87
CA PHE A 34 -9.74 -12.51 -0.78
C PHE A 34 -8.59 -12.57 -1.79
N THR A 35 -8.22 -11.41 -2.33
CA THR A 35 -7.30 -11.27 -3.46
C THR A 35 -5.94 -11.92 -3.24
N PHE A 36 -5.49 -12.02 -1.97
CA PHE A 36 -4.20 -12.59 -1.58
C PHE A 36 -4.30 -13.99 -0.97
N GLY A 37 -5.48 -14.62 -1.04
CA GLY A 37 -5.79 -15.90 -0.39
C GLY A 37 -6.79 -15.72 0.74
N PRO A 38 -7.40 -16.80 1.25
CA PRO A 38 -8.41 -16.74 2.31
C PRO A 38 -7.91 -16.00 3.56
N LEU A 39 -8.76 -15.17 4.16
CA LEU A 39 -8.56 -14.57 5.47
C LEU A 39 -9.62 -15.05 6.46
N ARG A 40 -9.23 -15.25 7.71
CA ARG A 40 -10.15 -15.51 8.83
C ARG A 40 -10.33 -14.25 9.67
N ALA A 41 -11.46 -14.13 10.35
CA ALA A 41 -11.71 -13.01 11.26
C ALA A 41 -10.58 -12.89 12.31
N GLY A 42 -10.05 -11.69 12.46
CA GLY A 42 -8.89 -11.38 13.31
C GLY A 42 -7.54 -11.42 12.59
N ASP A 43 -7.46 -11.96 11.37
CA ASP A 43 -6.21 -11.97 10.61
C ASP A 43 -5.78 -10.55 10.21
N VAL A 44 -4.46 -10.37 10.17
CA VAL A 44 -3.80 -9.19 9.60
C VAL A 44 -2.90 -9.64 8.46
N ASP A 45 -3.17 -9.17 7.25
CA ASP A 45 -2.33 -9.44 6.08
C ASP A 45 -1.55 -8.18 5.69
N ARG A 46 -0.23 -8.34 5.53
CA ARG A 46 0.69 -7.24 5.19
C ARG A 46 1.35 -7.55 3.86
N CYS A 47 1.26 -6.63 2.92
CA CYS A 47 1.92 -6.77 1.63
C CYS A 47 2.47 -5.43 1.13
N THR A 48 3.50 -5.53 0.27
CA THR A 48 3.97 -4.37 -0.48
C THR A 48 3.30 -4.39 -1.83
N ASN A 49 2.61 -3.30 -2.21
CA ASN A 49 2.01 -3.14 -3.52
C ASN A 49 2.82 -2.17 -4.38
N MET A 50 2.79 -2.36 -5.70
CA MET A 50 3.34 -1.39 -6.64
C MET A 50 2.26 -0.39 -7.00
N VAL A 51 2.46 0.89 -6.67
CA VAL A 51 1.49 1.95 -6.94
C VAL A 51 1.97 2.78 -8.11
N HIS A 52 1.15 2.85 -9.15
CA HIS A 52 1.32 3.72 -10.28
C HIS A 52 0.44 4.94 -10.08
N TYR A 53 0.98 6.13 -10.27
CA TYR A 53 0.19 7.35 -10.13
C TYR A 53 0.56 8.41 -11.16
N ASP A 54 -0.42 9.26 -11.45
CA ASP A 54 -0.27 10.43 -12.30
C ASP A 54 -0.34 11.66 -11.39
N LEU A 55 0.52 12.65 -11.67
CA LEU A 55 0.47 13.95 -11.01
C LEU A 55 -0.13 15.00 -11.94
N ARG A 56 -0.96 15.89 -11.39
CA ARG A 56 -1.46 17.10 -12.04
C ARG A 56 -1.32 18.25 -11.05
N ASP A 57 -0.62 19.30 -11.46
CA ASP A 57 -0.40 20.50 -10.64
C ASP A 57 0.23 20.19 -9.26
N GLY A 58 1.12 19.18 -9.22
CA GLY A 58 1.79 18.72 -8.00
C GLY A 58 0.94 17.80 -7.10
N LEU A 59 -0.31 17.53 -7.48
CA LEU A 59 -1.24 16.68 -6.73
C LEU A 59 -1.47 15.34 -7.44
N PHE A 60 -1.89 14.32 -6.68
CA PHE A 60 -2.30 13.04 -7.27
C PHE A 60 -3.58 13.22 -8.08
N ALA A 61 -3.52 12.89 -9.37
CA ALA A 61 -4.66 12.93 -10.27
C ALA A 61 -5.29 11.55 -10.45
N ARG A 62 -4.48 10.49 -10.40
CA ARG A 62 -4.93 9.11 -10.55
C ARG A 62 -3.97 8.17 -9.83
N ILE A 63 -4.52 7.18 -9.13
CA ILE A 63 -3.76 6.12 -8.45
C ILE A 63 -4.24 4.78 -9.00
N ARG A 64 -3.30 3.90 -9.30
CA ARG A 64 -3.52 2.53 -9.81
C ARG A 64 -2.59 1.60 -9.05
N VAL A 65 -3.12 0.46 -8.60
CA VAL A 65 -2.33 -0.47 -7.80
C VAL A 65 -2.08 -1.75 -8.61
N GLY A 66 -0.81 -2.02 -8.90
CA GLY A 66 -0.34 -3.28 -9.44
C GLY A 66 -0.03 -4.25 -8.31
N ARG A 67 -0.52 -5.49 -8.45
CA ARG A 67 -0.23 -6.57 -7.50
C ARG A 67 1.27 -6.89 -7.54
N TYR A 68 1.96 -6.74 -6.42
CA TYR A 68 3.34 -7.24 -6.28
C TYR A 68 3.28 -8.53 -5.46
N ARG A 69 3.52 -9.66 -6.12
CA ARG A 69 3.68 -10.96 -5.45
C ARG A 69 5.13 -11.08 -5.00
N ALA A 70 5.45 -10.61 -3.79
CA ALA A 70 6.43 -11.36 -3.00
C ALA A 70 5.62 -12.46 -2.31
N TRP A 71 5.66 -13.66 -2.88
CA TRP A 71 5.17 -14.86 -2.22
C TRP A 71 6.07 -15.09 -1.01
N SER A 72 5.71 -14.52 0.13
CA SER A 72 6.35 -14.86 1.38
C SER A 72 5.96 -16.30 1.68
N ALA A 73 6.85 -17.24 1.36
CA ALA A 73 6.80 -18.63 1.81
C ALA A 73 6.95 -18.78 3.33
N ASP A 74 6.67 -17.72 4.09
CA ASP A 74 6.94 -17.61 5.51
C ASP A 74 5.75 -16.94 6.22
N LYS A 75 4.60 -17.61 6.18
CA LYS A 75 3.47 -17.33 7.06
C LYS A 75 3.55 -18.26 8.26
N ARG A 76 4.52 -18.01 9.16
CA ARG A 76 4.49 -18.55 10.52
C ARG A 76 5.10 -17.60 11.56
N LEU A 77 4.69 -16.34 11.54
CA LEU A 77 4.76 -15.42 12.68
C LEU A 77 3.47 -14.60 12.63
N GLU A 78 2.65 -14.42 13.65
CA GLU A 78 2.70 -14.70 15.08
C GLU A 78 1.23 -14.95 15.45
N ARG A 79 0.87 -16.19 15.82
CA ARG A 79 -0.30 -16.37 16.68
C ARG A 79 0.17 -15.83 18.03
N ARG A 80 -0.33 -14.66 18.43
CA ARG A 80 -0.17 -14.16 19.79
C ARG A 80 -0.45 -15.30 20.76
N SER A 81 0.60 -15.69 21.47
CA SER A 81 0.54 -16.50 22.67
C SER A 81 -0.19 -15.70 23.75
N ASP A 82 -1.52 -15.72 23.71
CA ASP A 82 -2.36 -15.32 24.83
C ASP A 82 -3.28 -16.49 25.15
N ARG A 83 -2.75 -17.42 25.94
CA ARG A 83 -3.52 -18.25 26.86
C ARG A 83 -2.66 -18.74 28.00
#